data_AF-A0A7W3TZA6-F1
#
_entry.id   AF-A0A7W3TZA6-F1
#
_cell.length_a   1.000
_cell.length_b   1.000
_cell.length_c   1.000
_cell.angle_alpha   90.00
_cell.angle_beta   90.00
_cell.angle_gamma   90.00
#
_symmetry.space_group_name_H-M   'P 1'
#
loop_
_entity.id
_entity.type
_entity.pdbx_description
1 polymer ?
#
loop_
_entity_poly.entity_id
_entity_poly.type
_entity_poly.pdbx_seq_one_letter_code
_entity_poly.pdbx_strand_id
1 'polypeptide(L)'
;MSKMKKLFQDHKRLIEKIIGVVVVLVLVIAGYNIYQHHQNTEAKKAITKVCKSTPPLAGMFSDYQIIDVNAHKKIVDFQMNEELSNALKSNINQYVDDHVSTLNRLFGDTEEHSDNEGNLSITGTEVQPICYAIASNKTFVKKYGKGWTVKVYNAQGKLQYVYQDDKFLQKPELYLESVIEKGAEEHDENATEITEAVLNAVGNKNNE
;
A
#
# COMPACT_ATOMS: atom_id res chain seq x y z
N MET A 1 -65.26 -28.46 -14.10
CA MET A 1 -63.84 -28.12 -14.42
C MET A 1 -62.96 -29.10 -13.64
N SER A 2 -62.15 -29.93 -14.33
CA SER A 2 -61.38 -31.02 -13.68
C SER A 2 -60.39 -30.48 -12.64
N LYS A 3 -60.27 -31.14 -11.48
CA LYS A 3 -59.30 -30.81 -10.40
C LYS A 3 -57.87 -30.61 -10.95
N MET A 4 -57.49 -31.38 -11.97
CA MET A 4 -56.19 -31.24 -12.65
C MET A 4 -56.01 -29.87 -13.32
N LYS A 5 -57.03 -29.33 -14.01
CA LYS A 5 -56.93 -28.01 -14.67
C LYS A 5 -56.75 -26.87 -13.67
N LYS A 6 -57.38 -26.97 -12.49
CA LYS A 6 -57.27 -25.98 -11.42
C LYS A 6 -55.86 -25.98 -10.81
N LEU A 7 -55.30 -27.18 -10.55
CA LEU A 7 -53.95 -27.35 -10.02
C LEU A 7 -52.86 -26.80 -10.96
N PHE A 8 -52.98 -27.07 -12.27
CA PHE A 8 -52.09 -26.50 -13.28
C PHE A 8 -52.17 -24.97 -13.37
N GLN A 9 -53.38 -24.41 -13.24
CA GLN A 9 -53.60 -22.97 -13.31
C GLN A 9 -53.07 -22.25 -12.05
N ASP A 10 -53.18 -22.87 -10.88
CA ASP A 10 -52.61 -22.37 -9.63
C ASP A 10 -51.07 -22.45 -9.62
N HIS A 11 -50.48 -23.53 -10.15
CA HIS A 11 -49.03 -23.63 -10.34
C HIS A 11 -48.48 -22.61 -11.34
N LYS A 12 -49.18 -22.38 -12.46
CA LYS A 12 -48.79 -21.34 -13.43
C LYS A 12 -48.77 -19.95 -12.81
N ARG A 13 -49.79 -19.60 -12.02
CA ARG A 13 -49.86 -18.32 -11.29
C ARG A 13 -48.78 -18.19 -10.22
N LEU A 14 -48.41 -19.29 -9.56
CA LEU A 14 -47.32 -19.31 -8.59
C LEU A 14 -45.96 -19.09 -9.27
N ILE A 15 -45.71 -19.74 -10.40
CA ILE A 15 -44.50 -19.56 -11.21
C ILE A 15 -44.38 -18.10 -11.71
N GLU A 16 -45.46 -17.50 -12.22
CA GLU A 16 -45.48 -16.09 -12.64
C GLU A 16 -45.10 -15.13 -11.50
N LYS A 17 -45.60 -15.37 -10.29
CA LYS A 17 -45.23 -14.58 -9.10
C LYS A 17 -43.76 -14.77 -8.73
N ILE A 18 -43.25 -15.99 -8.77
CA ILE A 18 -41.82 -16.28 -8.47
C ILE A 18 -40.93 -15.58 -9.49
N ILE A 19 -41.25 -15.65 -10.79
CA ILE A 19 -40.53 -14.93 -11.84
C ILE A 19 -40.54 -13.43 -11.57
N GLY A 20 -41.70 -12.86 -11.22
CA GLY A 20 -41.81 -11.45 -10.85
C GLY A 20 -40.87 -11.05 -9.71
N VAL A 21 -40.80 -11.86 -8.64
CA VAL A 21 -39.89 -11.61 -7.51
C VAL A 21 -38.42 -11.72 -7.94
N VAL A 22 -38.07 -12.73 -8.74
CA VAL A 22 -36.69 -12.91 -9.24
C VAL A 22 -36.27 -11.73 -10.11
N VAL A 23 -37.14 -11.22 -10.98
CA VAL A 23 -36.85 -10.04 -11.81
C VAL A 23 -36.60 -8.81 -10.95
N VAL A 24 -37.42 -8.57 -9.92
CA VAL A 24 -37.20 -7.45 -8.99
C VAL A 24 -35.86 -7.58 -8.27
N LEU A 25 -35.49 -8.76 -7.79
CA LEU A 25 -34.20 -9.00 -7.14
C LEU A 25 -33.02 -8.71 -8.07
N VAL A 26 -33.09 -9.17 -9.33
CA VAL A 26 -32.06 -8.89 -10.35
C VAL A 26 -31.94 -7.39 -10.61
N LEU A 27 -33.06 -6.67 -10.73
CA LEU A 27 -33.06 -5.22 -10.94
C LEU A 27 -32.48 -4.46 -9.75
N VAL A 28 -32.77 -4.89 -8.52
CA VAL A 28 -32.19 -4.30 -7.30
C VAL A 28 -30.67 -4.50 -7.28
N ILE A 29 -30.19 -5.70 -7.58
CA ILE A 29 -28.75 -6.00 -7.62
C ILE A 29 -28.06 -5.20 -8.72
N ALA A 30 -28.63 -5.18 -9.93
CA ALA A 30 -28.09 -4.43 -11.06
C ALA A 30 -28.07 -2.92 -10.78
N GLY A 31 -29.17 -2.37 -10.24
CA GLY A 31 -29.27 -0.96 -9.87
C GLY A 31 -28.25 -0.58 -8.80
N TYR A 32 -28.06 -1.44 -7.79
CA TYR A 32 -27.03 -1.25 -6.77
C TYR A 32 -25.62 -1.22 -7.38
N ASN A 33 -25.30 -2.16 -8.28
CA ASN A 33 -23.98 -2.20 -8.93
C ASN A 33 -23.73 -0.95 -9.80
N ILE A 34 -24.73 -0.49 -10.56
CA ILE A 34 -24.65 0.74 -11.36
C ILE A 34 -24.44 1.96 -10.47
N TYR A 35 -25.20 2.06 -9.37
CA TYR A 35 -25.08 3.15 -8.41
C TYR A 35 -23.68 3.19 -7.77
N GLN A 36 -23.16 2.03 -7.37
CA GLN A 36 -21.81 1.92 -6.82
C GLN A 36 -20.74 2.32 -7.84
N HIS A 37 -20.86 1.87 -9.09
CA HIS A 37 -19.94 2.24 -10.15
C HIS A 37 -19.94 3.76 -10.41
N HIS A 38 -21.12 4.38 -10.39
CA HIS A 38 -21.24 5.83 -10.52
C HIS A 38 -20.57 6.57 -9.35
N GLN A 39 -20.82 6.14 -8.11
CA GLN A 39 -20.18 6.70 -6.92
C GLN A 39 -18.65 6.56 -6.95
N ASN A 40 -18.14 5.40 -7.35
CA ASN A 40 -16.70 5.15 -7.50
C ASN A 40 -16.08 6.10 -8.54
N THR A 41 -16.76 6.31 -9.67
CA THR A 41 -16.30 7.21 -10.74
C THR A 41 -16.25 8.67 -10.28
N GLU A 42 -17.29 9.13 -9.59
CA GLU A 42 -17.35 10.50 -9.06
C GLU A 42 -16.37 10.73 -7.90
N ALA A 43 -16.13 9.72 -7.06
CA ALA A 43 -15.11 9.77 -6.04
C ALA A 43 -13.71 9.81 -6.66
N LYS A 44 -13.42 9.00 -7.68
CA LYS A 44 -12.15 9.01 -8.43
C LYS A 44 -11.84 10.39 -8.99
N LYS A 45 -12.79 11.02 -9.69
CA LYS A 45 -12.62 12.39 -10.20
C LYS A 45 -12.33 13.40 -9.09
N ALA A 46 -13.04 13.28 -7.97
CA ALA A 46 -12.84 14.18 -6.83
C ALA A 46 -11.45 14.01 -6.21
N ILE A 47 -10.99 12.77 -6.01
CA ILE A 47 -9.63 12.47 -5.52
C ILE A 47 -8.58 13.04 -6.47
N THR A 48 -8.71 12.77 -7.78
CA THR A 48 -7.80 13.34 -8.79
C THR A 48 -7.75 14.86 -8.71
N LYS A 49 -8.90 15.52 -8.54
CA LYS A 49 -8.97 16.98 -8.39
C LYS A 49 -8.25 17.44 -7.13
N VAL A 50 -8.46 16.76 -6.00
CA VAL A 50 -7.81 17.07 -4.71
C VAL A 50 -6.29 17.00 -4.88
N CYS A 51 -5.77 15.89 -5.39
CA CYS A 51 -4.33 15.70 -5.56
C CYS A 51 -3.73 16.77 -6.50
N LYS A 52 -4.35 17.04 -7.65
CA LYS A 52 -3.86 18.06 -8.59
C LYS A 52 -3.93 19.49 -8.05
N SER A 53 -4.88 19.77 -7.16
CA SER A 53 -5.06 21.10 -6.54
C SER A 53 -4.20 21.34 -5.30
N THR A 54 -3.54 20.31 -4.78
CA THR A 54 -2.71 20.41 -3.57
C THR A 54 -1.29 20.76 -4.01
N PRO A 55 -0.74 21.95 -3.68
CA PRO A 55 0.51 22.45 -4.24
C PRO A 55 1.71 21.47 -4.21
N PRO A 56 2.03 20.80 -3.08
CA PRO A 56 3.14 19.84 -3.06
C PRO A 56 2.90 18.63 -3.99
N LEU A 57 1.65 18.30 -4.30
CA LEU A 57 1.26 17.13 -5.10
C LEU A 57 1.01 17.44 -6.58
N ALA A 58 0.92 18.72 -6.97
CA ALA A 58 0.64 19.09 -8.35
C ALA A 58 1.72 18.59 -9.32
N GLY A 59 2.98 18.52 -8.85
CA GLY A 59 4.10 17.90 -9.56
C GLY A 59 4.19 16.38 -9.35
N MET A 60 4.03 15.90 -8.12
CA MET A 60 4.19 14.47 -7.75
C MET A 60 3.08 13.56 -8.29
N PHE A 61 1.92 14.10 -8.67
CA PHE A 61 0.81 13.27 -9.17
C PHE A 61 1.12 12.59 -10.50
N SER A 62 2.17 12.98 -11.23
CA SER A 62 2.67 12.19 -12.38
C SER A 62 3.28 10.85 -11.96
N ASP A 63 3.72 10.75 -10.70
CA ASP A 63 4.38 9.55 -10.17
C ASP A 63 3.39 8.53 -9.62
N TYR A 64 2.11 8.90 -9.57
CA TYR A 64 1.04 8.07 -9.07
C TYR A 64 -0.12 7.92 -10.06
N GLN A 65 -0.61 6.70 -10.20
CA GLN A 65 -1.84 6.39 -10.92
C GLN A 65 -2.91 5.89 -9.97
N ILE A 66 -4.14 6.40 -10.07
CA ILE A 66 -5.29 5.81 -9.36
C ILE A 66 -5.74 4.55 -10.10
N ILE A 67 -5.50 3.38 -9.50
CA ILE A 67 -5.90 2.07 -10.03
C ILE A 67 -7.40 1.86 -9.80
N ASP A 68 -7.83 1.90 -8.54
CA ASP A 68 -9.23 1.65 -8.14
C ASP A 68 -9.70 2.62 -7.06
N VAL A 69 -11.01 2.83 -7.01
CA VAL A 69 -11.69 3.61 -5.98
C VAL A 69 -12.97 2.90 -5.59
N ASN A 70 -13.10 2.59 -4.30
CA ASN A 70 -14.31 2.06 -3.72
C ASN A 70 -14.92 3.07 -2.76
N ALA A 71 -15.89 3.86 -3.22
CA ALA A 71 -16.51 4.92 -2.43
C ALA A 71 -17.31 4.37 -1.24
N HIS A 72 -17.92 3.19 -1.39
CA HIS A 72 -18.68 2.54 -0.32
C HIS A 72 -17.80 2.09 0.85
N LYS A 73 -16.66 1.45 0.53
CA LYS A 73 -15.66 1.05 1.52
C LYS A 73 -14.69 2.18 1.88
N LYS A 74 -14.75 3.32 1.18
CA LYS A 74 -13.84 4.47 1.28
C LYS A 74 -12.38 4.06 1.09
N ILE A 75 -12.10 3.28 0.05
CA ILE A 75 -10.75 2.83 -0.29
C ILE A 75 -10.33 3.50 -1.60
N VAL A 76 -9.09 3.95 -1.66
CA VAL A 76 -8.43 4.34 -2.90
C VAL A 76 -7.10 3.62 -3.03
N ASP A 77 -6.89 3.05 -4.21
CA ASP A 77 -5.69 2.30 -4.58
C ASP A 77 -4.86 3.14 -5.57
N PHE A 78 -3.62 3.43 -5.20
CA PHE A 78 -2.63 4.13 -6.02
C PHE A 78 -1.50 3.19 -6.45
N GLN A 79 -1.03 3.34 -7.68
CA GLN A 79 0.20 2.72 -8.16
C GLN A 79 1.28 3.78 -8.29
N MET A 80 2.47 3.52 -7.76
CA MET A 80 3.66 4.27 -8.11
C MET A 80 4.07 3.93 -9.55
N ASN A 81 4.63 4.91 -10.26
CA ASN A 81 5.32 4.65 -11.52
C ASN A 81 6.63 3.86 -11.27
N GLU A 82 7.28 3.45 -12.37
CA GLU A 82 8.53 2.68 -12.28
C GLU A 82 9.67 3.48 -11.64
N GLU A 83 9.77 4.78 -11.93
CA GLU A 83 10.82 5.65 -11.41
C GLU A 83 10.77 5.75 -9.89
N LEU A 84 9.61 6.11 -9.34
CA LEU A 84 9.38 6.21 -7.90
C LEU A 84 9.50 4.85 -7.21
N SER A 85 9.06 3.77 -7.86
CA SER A 85 9.23 2.41 -7.33
C SER A 85 10.70 1.99 -7.23
N ASN A 86 11.51 2.36 -8.23
CA ASN A 86 12.94 2.10 -8.24
C ASN A 86 13.67 2.99 -7.25
N ALA A 87 13.26 4.25 -7.10
CA ALA A 87 13.77 5.14 -6.08
C ALA A 87 13.49 4.57 -4.67
N LEU A 88 12.28 4.03 -4.43
CA LEU A 88 11.93 3.38 -3.17
C LEU A 88 12.80 2.18 -2.89
N LYS A 89 12.99 1.33 -3.90
CA LYS A 89 13.89 0.18 -3.79
C LYS A 89 15.33 0.62 -3.50
N SER A 90 15.82 1.65 -4.18
CA SER A 90 17.18 2.17 -3.95
C SER A 90 17.34 2.73 -2.54
N ASN A 91 16.36 3.49 -2.07
CA ASN A 91 16.38 4.08 -0.73
C ASN A 91 16.32 3.01 0.36
N ILE A 92 15.50 1.96 0.17
CA ILE A 92 15.48 0.79 1.07
C ILE A 92 16.83 0.07 1.06
N ASN A 93 17.41 -0.17 -0.11
CA ASN A 93 18.69 -0.86 -0.22
C ASN A 93 19.81 -0.09 0.48
N GLN A 94 19.87 1.23 0.25
CA GLN A 94 20.83 2.11 0.91
C GLN A 94 20.63 2.11 2.43
N TYR A 95 19.39 2.27 2.89
CA TYR A 95 19.07 2.21 4.30
C TYR A 95 19.51 0.89 4.94
N VAL A 96 19.29 -0.25 4.28
CA VAL A 96 19.76 -1.55 4.79
C VAL A 96 21.28 -1.64 4.79
N ASP A 97 21.96 -1.20 3.73
CA ASP A 97 23.43 -1.25 3.63
C ASP A 97 24.09 -0.44 4.74
N ASP A 98 23.62 0.79 4.98
CA ASP A 98 24.13 1.70 6.01
C ASP A 98 24.00 1.10 7.43
N HIS A 99 22.95 0.30 7.67
CA HIS A 99 22.68 -0.26 9.00
C HIS A 99 23.19 -1.69 9.22
N VAL A 100 23.52 -2.43 8.15
CA VAL A 100 24.06 -3.80 8.22
C VAL A 100 25.58 -3.85 8.00
N SER A 101 26.17 -2.86 7.30
CA SER A 101 27.59 -2.87 6.93
C SER A 101 28.55 -2.84 8.13
N THR A 102 29.35 -3.90 8.28
CA THR A 102 30.42 -4.00 9.29
C THR A 102 31.59 -3.06 8.99
N LEU A 103 31.86 -2.76 7.71
CA LEU A 103 32.92 -1.82 7.31
C LEU A 103 32.60 -0.40 7.79
N ASN A 104 31.35 0.03 7.68
CA ASN A 104 30.91 1.35 8.15
C ASN A 104 30.94 1.41 9.69
N ARG A 105 30.64 0.31 10.39
CA ARG A 105 30.79 0.20 11.86
C ARG A 105 32.25 0.17 12.33
N LEU A 106 33.15 -0.50 11.61
CA LEU A 106 34.55 -0.68 11.99
C LEU A 106 35.45 0.51 11.66
N PHE A 107 35.20 1.16 10.51
CA PHE A 107 36.03 2.26 10.02
C PHE A 107 35.35 3.63 10.18
N GLY A 108 34.12 3.64 10.67
CA GLY A 108 33.27 4.82 10.78
C GLY A 108 32.76 5.22 9.40
N ASP A 109 31.44 5.36 9.26
CA ASP A 109 30.89 6.02 8.10
C ASP A 109 31.19 7.52 8.19
N THR A 110 31.87 8.08 7.20
CA THR A 110 32.17 9.52 7.14
C THR A 110 30.99 10.36 6.64
N GLU A 111 29.94 9.72 6.14
CA GLU A 111 28.73 10.40 5.67
C GLU A 111 27.52 9.87 6.44
N GLU A 112 27.27 10.42 7.63
CA GLU A 112 25.95 10.37 8.26
C GLU A 112 24.93 10.93 7.26
N HIS A 113 24.22 10.04 6.56
CA HIS A 113 23.17 10.42 5.65
C HIS A 113 21.93 10.80 6.48
N SER A 114 21.88 12.08 6.80
CA SER A 114 20.96 12.71 7.72
C SER A 114 19.50 12.62 7.27
N ASP A 115 18.75 11.73 7.90
CA ASP A 115 17.55 12.13 8.63
C ASP A 115 17.53 11.45 10.01
N ASN A 116 17.70 12.26 11.06
CA ASN A 116 17.77 11.83 12.47
C ASN A 116 16.47 11.21 13.02
N GLU A 117 15.61 10.66 12.17
CA GLU A 117 14.32 10.05 12.51
C GLU A 117 14.13 8.62 11.97
N GLY A 118 15.08 8.06 11.21
CA GLY A 118 15.03 6.66 10.77
C GLY A 118 13.86 6.32 9.84
N ASN A 119 13.37 7.28 9.06
CA ASN A 119 12.28 7.07 8.09
C ASN A 119 12.84 7.01 6.66
N LEU A 120 12.20 6.27 5.76
CA LEU A 120 12.58 6.32 4.35
C LEU A 120 12.15 7.67 3.76
N SER A 121 13.06 8.32 3.04
CA SER A 121 12.80 9.66 2.47
C SER A 121 11.53 9.70 1.63
N ILE A 122 11.30 8.66 0.81
CA ILE A 122 10.14 8.55 -0.09
C ILE A 122 8.81 8.45 0.67
N THR A 123 8.80 7.85 1.85
CA THR A 123 7.59 7.82 2.69
C THR A 123 7.19 9.24 3.08
N GLY A 124 8.14 10.04 3.55
CA GLY A 124 7.89 11.40 4.04
C GLY A 124 7.65 12.43 2.93
N THR A 125 8.41 12.36 1.84
CA THR A 125 8.39 13.39 0.80
C THR A 125 7.36 13.14 -0.28
N GLU A 126 7.08 11.88 -0.63
CA GLU A 126 6.23 11.53 -1.79
C GLU A 126 4.90 10.90 -1.35
N VAL A 127 4.92 9.92 -0.44
CA VAL A 127 3.73 9.12 -0.10
C VAL A 127 2.85 9.80 0.95
N GLN A 128 3.45 10.32 2.01
CA GLN A 128 2.72 10.94 3.12
C GLN A 128 1.90 12.15 2.67
N PRO A 129 2.38 13.06 1.81
CA PRO A 129 1.59 14.19 1.33
C PRO A 129 0.34 13.76 0.54
N ILE A 130 0.41 12.70 -0.28
CA ILE A 130 -0.76 12.23 -1.06
C ILE A 130 -1.82 11.63 -0.13
N CYS A 131 -1.38 10.86 0.87
CA CYS A 131 -2.25 10.34 1.91
C CYS A 131 -2.96 11.46 2.70
N TYR A 132 -2.20 12.48 3.13
CA TYR A 132 -2.76 13.62 3.86
C TYR A 132 -3.72 14.44 3.02
N ALA A 133 -3.41 14.71 1.76
CA ALA A 133 -4.26 15.53 0.90
C ALA A 133 -5.66 14.95 0.77
N ILE A 134 -5.77 13.62 0.64
CA ILE A 134 -7.06 12.93 0.52
C ILE A 134 -7.80 12.95 1.87
N ALA A 135 -7.11 12.61 2.96
CA ALA A 135 -7.71 12.51 4.29
C ALA A 135 -8.17 13.87 4.84
N SER A 136 -7.45 14.95 4.55
CA SER A 136 -7.66 16.28 5.12
C SER A 136 -8.47 17.26 4.24
N ASN A 137 -8.72 16.93 2.96
CA ASN A 137 -9.42 17.86 2.07
C ASN A 137 -10.87 18.10 2.49
N LYS A 138 -11.16 19.31 2.97
CA LYS A 138 -12.48 19.71 3.50
C LYS A 138 -13.63 19.46 2.52
N THR A 139 -13.43 19.76 1.23
CA THR A 139 -14.47 19.62 0.20
C THR A 139 -14.77 18.14 -0.08
N PHE A 140 -13.72 17.33 -0.20
CA PHE A 140 -13.83 15.89 -0.40
C PHE A 140 -14.49 15.21 0.80
N VAL A 141 -13.99 15.49 2.01
CA VAL A 141 -14.53 14.96 3.27
C VAL A 141 -15.99 15.36 3.48
N LYS A 142 -16.39 16.59 3.12
CA LYS A 142 -17.79 17.02 3.20
C LYS A 142 -18.70 16.22 2.27
N LYS A 143 -18.21 15.81 1.08
CA LYS A 143 -19.00 15.08 0.07
C LYS A 143 -19.01 13.56 0.30
N TYR A 144 -17.89 12.98 0.71
CA TYR A 144 -17.69 11.53 0.77
C TYR A 144 -17.41 10.99 2.19
N GLY A 145 -17.36 11.87 3.20
CA GLY A 145 -17.08 11.51 4.59
C GLY A 145 -15.59 11.32 4.90
N LYS A 146 -15.27 11.22 6.20
CA LYS A 146 -13.93 10.88 6.72
C LYS A 146 -13.67 9.37 6.68
N GLY A 147 -12.42 8.98 6.98
CA GLY A 147 -12.02 7.58 7.18
C GLY A 147 -11.71 6.87 5.86
N TRP A 148 -11.05 7.55 4.93
CA TRP A 148 -10.60 6.94 3.70
C TRP A 148 -9.30 6.18 3.94
N THR A 149 -9.24 4.94 3.49
CA THR A 149 -8.02 4.15 3.44
C THR A 149 -7.34 4.39 2.11
N VAL A 150 -6.09 4.85 2.16
CA VAL A 150 -5.23 5.03 1.00
C VAL A 150 -4.25 3.88 0.97
N LYS A 151 -4.25 3.12 -0.12
CA LYS A 151 -3.29 2.04 -0.37
C LYS A 151 -2.39 2.44 -1.52
N VAL A 152 -1.09 2.22 -1.35
CA VAL A 152 -0.10 2.54 -2.37
C VAL A 152 0.68 1.28 -2.70
N TYR A 153 0.63 0.91 -3.97
CA TYR A 153 1.32 -0.22 -4.56
C TYR A 153 2.53 0.29 -5.34
N ASN A 154 3.59 -0.51 -5.41
CA ASN A 154 4.68 -0.23 -6.34
C ASN A 154 4.25 -0.53 -7.79
N ALA A 155 5.13 -0.24 -8.74
CA ALA A 155 4.91 -0.46 -10.17
C ALA A 155 4.59 -1.93 -10.51
N GLN A 156 5.08 -2.90 -9.71
CA GLN A 156 4.78 -4.32 -9.89
C GLN A 156 3.46 -4.78 -9.23
N GLY A 157 2.70 -3.85 -8.63
CA GLY A 157 1.42 -4.15 -7.98
C GLY A 157 1.55 -4.75 -6.57
N LYS A 158 2.73 -4.69 -5.95
CA LYS A 158 2.93 -5.09 -4.55
C LYS A 158 2.56 -3.95 -3.61
N LEU A 159 1.71 -4.22 -2.63
CA LEU A 159 1.30 -3.25 -1.62
C LEU A 159 2.51 -2.84 -0.76
N GLN A 160 2.81 -1.54 -0.73
CA GLN A 160 3.91 -0.96 0.05
C GLN A 160 3.38 -0.19 1.26
N TYR A 161 2.33 0.61 1.05
CA TYR A 161 1.80 1.49 2.09
C TYR A 161 0.30 1.31 2.27
N VAL A 162 -0.14 1.41 3.53
CA VAL A 162 -1.54 1.55 3.91
C VAL A 162 -1.64 2.70 4.90
N TYR A 163 -2.44 3.71 4.55
CA TYR A 163 -2.69 4.87 5.39
C TYR A 163 -4.18 5.00 5.69
N GLN A 164 -4.52 5.21 6.96
CA GLN A 164 -5.90 5.37 7.41
C GLN A 164 -5.92 6.15 8.73
N ASP A 165 -6.94 7.00 8.90
CA ASP A 165 -7.19 7.73 10.16
C ASP A 165 -5.94 8.44 10.70
N ASP A 166 -5.29 9.19 9.80
CA ASP A 166 -4.13 10.04 10.07
C ASP A 166 -2.83 9.31 10.45
N LYS A 167 -2.74 8.00 10.17
CA LYS A 167 -1.55 7.18 10.43
C LYS A 167 -1.29 6.13 9.35
N PHE A 168 -0.03 5.73 9.22
CA PHE A 168 0.35 4.54 8.46
C PHE A 168 0.05 3.27 9.28
N LEU A 169 -0.76 2.39 8.71
CA LEU A 169 -0.97 1.02 9.22
C LEU A 169 0.07 0.05 8.66
N GLN A 170 0.59 0.36 7.47
CA GLN A 170 1.66 -0.39 6.82
C GLN A 170 2.57 0.60 6.11
N LYS A 171 3.87 0.47 6.32
CA LYS A 171 4.94 1.15 5.57
C LYS A 171 6.21 0.29 5.64
N PRO A 172 7.12 0.35 4.66
CA PRO A 172 8.29 -0.54 4.60
C PRO A 172 9.15 -0.51 5.87
N GLU A 173 9.29 0.66 6.51
CA GLU A 173 10.07 0.88 7.73
C GLU A 173 9.67 -0.05 8.88
N LEU A 174 8.38 -0.39 9.00
CA LEU A 174 7.89 -1.27 10.06
C LEU A 174 8.47 -2.69 9.98
N TYR A 175 8.98 -3.10 8.82
CA TYR A 175 9.56 -4.42 8.62
C TYR A 175 11.09 -4.38 8.54
N LEU A 176 11.68 -3.22 8.24
CA LEU A 176 13.11 -3.09 8.00
C LEU A 176 13.95 -3.31 9.26
N GLU A 177 13.48 -2.86 10.42
CA GLU A 177 14.21 -3.01 11.69
C GLU A 177 14.56 -4.48 11.99
N SER A 178 13.58 -5.39 11.86
CA SER A 178 13.81 -6.83 12.05
C SER A 178 14.76 -7.46 11.02
N VAL A 179 14.77 -6.94 9.79
CA VAL A 179 15.66 -7.42 8.72
C VAL A 179 17.09 -6.94 8.95
N ILE A 180 17.24 -5.70 9.40
CA ILE A 180 18.51 -5.08 9.74
C ILE A 180 19.15 -5.78 10.93
N GLU A 181 18.39 -6.00 12.02
CA GLU A 181 18.90 -6.67 13.22
C GLU A 181 19.44 -8.06 12.89
N LYS A 182 18.67 -8.87 12.15
CA LYS A 182 19.09 -10.19 11.70
C LYS A 182 20.31 -10.13 10.77
N GLY A 183 20.34 -9.17 9.85
CA GLY A 183 21.47 -8.98 8.94
C GLY A 183 22.76 -8.62 9.67
N ALA A 184 22.68 -7.74 10.67
CA ALA A 184 23.82 -7.35 11.49
C ALA A 184 24.38 -8.52 12.29
N GLU A 185 23.51 -9.35 12.88
CA GLU A 185 23.91 -10.56 13.62
C GLU A 185 24.67 -11.56 12.71
N GLU A 186 24.09 -11.93 11.56
CA GLU A 186 24.71 -12.86 10.61
C GLU A 186 26.07 -12.36 10.09
N HIS A 187 26.22 -11.04 9.93
CA HIS A 187 27.48 -10.44 9.50
C HIS A 187 28.53 -10.37 10.62
N ASP A 188 28.14 -10.06 11.86
CA ASP A 188 29.04 -10.03 13.02
C ASP A 188 29.55 -11.44 13.37
N GLU A 189 28.73 -12.48 13.22
CA GLU A 189 29.13 -13.88 13.34
C GLU A 189 30.21 -14.24 12.31
N ASN A 190 29.97 -13.96 11.03
CA ASN A 190 30.94 -14.21 9.95
C ASN A 190 32.27 -13.44 10.18
N ALA A 191 32.20 -12.19 10.66
CA ALA A 191 33.39 -11.41 10.97
C ALA A 191 34.22 -12.03 12.11
N THR A 192 33.54 -12.59 13.12
CA THR A 192 34.17 -13.32 14.23
C THR A 192 34.89 -14.56 13.72
N GLU A 193 34.22 -15.39 12.90
CA GLU A 193 34.81 -16.60 12.32
C GLU A 193 36.06 -16.30 11.47
N ILE A 194 36.03 -15.26 10.64
CA ILE A 194 37.18 -14.82 9.85
C ILE A 194 38.32 -14.36 10.77
N THR A 195 38.00 -13.60 11.81
CA THR A 195 38.99 -13.10 12.77
C THR A 195 39.66 -14.25 13.51
N GLU A 196 38.89 -15.23 13.99
CA GLU A 196 39.40 -16.44 14.62
C GLU A 196 40.28 -17.25 13.65
N ALA A 197 39.86 -17.41 12.39
CA ALA A 197 40.66 -18.09 11.37
C ALA A 197 41.99 -17.38 11.12
N VAL A 198 42.01 -16.04 11.05
CA VAL A 198 43.23 -15.23 10.90
C VAL A 198 44.12 -15.35 12.13
N LEU A 199 43.56 -15.24 13.34
CA LEU A 199 44.32 -15.38 14.58
C LEU A 199 44.93 -16.78 14.71
N ASN A 200 44.20 -17.83 14.33
CA ASN A 200 44.71 -19.19 14.30
C ASN A 200 45.83 -19.36 13.25
N ALA A 201 45.70 -18.75 12.06
CA ALA A 201 46.72 -18.80 11.02
C ALA A 201 48.00 -18.05 11.41
N VAL A 202 47.88 -16.91 12.08
CA VAL A 202 49.03 -16.12 12.57
C VAL A 202 49.65 -16.78 13.82
N GLY A 203 48.83 -17.29 14.73
CA GLY A 203 49.27 -17.99 15.94
C GLY A 203 50.00 -19.30 15.66
N ASN A 204 49.55 -20.07 14.67
CA ASN A 204 50.25 -21.29 14.24
C ASN A 204 51.58 -21.02 13.55
N LYS A 205 51.77 -19.85 12.90
CA LYS A 205 53.05 -19.49 12.28
C LYS A 205 54.18 -19.15 13.25
N ASN A 206 53.87 -18.91 14.53
CA ASN A 206 54.87 -18.58 15.54
C ASN A 206 55.37 -19.81 16.32
N ASN A 207 54.85 -21.01 16.02
CA ASN A 207 55.20 -22.29 16.66
C ASN A 207 55.95 -23.27 15.74
N GLU A 208 56.38 -22.84 14.55
CA GLU A 208 57.31 -23.54 13.65
C GLU A 208 58.68 -22.85 13.63
#